data_AF-X6Q1B2-F1
#
_entry.id   AF-X6Q1B2-F1
#
_cell.length_a   1.000
_cell.length_b   1.000
_cell.length_c   1.000
_cell.angle_alpha   90.00
_cell.angle_beta   90.00
_cell.angle_gamma   90.00
#
_symmetry.space_group_name_H-M   'P 1'
#
loop_
_entity.id
_entity.type
_entity.pdbx_description
1 polymer ?
#
loop_
_entity_poly.entity_id
_entity_poly.type
_entity_poly.pdbx_seq_one_letter_code
_entity_poly.pdbx_strand_id
1 'polypeptide(L)'
;MDWRRLMNHFALRYMCLLRKYGEAPQPDTTTCFIIDDTVLEKSGVRMEGVSRVFDHVKGRCVLGYKLLLCAFFDGKTTVPFDFSLHQEKGKQGDCGLTKQQHRKAYHIKRNTGNPDYKRFQECKMSKMDVAMDMLRRGWKMGLHAKYVITDSWFTCEQLMACVRSIGKGAMHIVGLAKMGKTKYTVSGRKKNAAELIATYERERGKNCRKYKCRYIQLNGHLGDIPVRIFLINYGRNSRMERPAIPPFKFACSLLPKEVITSFFSTNFCNFFINLSYYVIITLILR
;
A
#
# COMPACT_ATOMS: atom_id res chain seq x y z
N MET A 1 14.32 -15.23 18.32
CA MET A 1 13.01 -14.66 18.75
C MET A 1 12.08 -14.62 17.55
N ASP A 2 10.83 -15.07 17.71
CA ASP A 2 9.83 -15.01 16.64
C ASP A 2 9.08 -13.67 16.67
N TRP A 3 9.65 -12.67 15.99
CA TRP A 3 9.07 -11.33 15.90
C TRP A 3 7.68 -11.31 15.27
N ARG A 4 7.41 -12.22 14.32
CA ARG A 4 6.09 -12.26 13.68
C ARG A 4 5.04 -12.70 14.67
N ARG A 5 5.31 -13.79 15.39
CA ARG A 5 4.41 -14.30 16.42
C ARG A 5 4.14 -13.26 17.50
N LEU A 6 5.18 -12.57 17.98
CA LEU A 6 5.02 -11.51 18.99
C LEU A 6 4.06 -10.41 18.52
N MET A 7 4.27 -9.89 17.31
CA MET A 7 3.48 -8.80 16.74
C MET A 7 2.02 -9.21 16.45
N ASN A 8 1.85 -10.42 15.91
CA ASN A 8 0.54 -11.03 15.72
C ASN A 8 -0.24 -11.16 17.04
N HIS A 9 0.41 -11.66 18.10
CA HIS A 9 -0.22 -11.77 19.43
C HIS A 9 -0.57 -10.42 20.03
N PHE A 10 0.27 -9.40 19.84
CA PHE A 10 -0.05 -8.04 20.24
C PHE A 10 -1.33 -7.54 19.56
N ALA A 11 -1.41 -7.65 18.23
CA ALA A 11 -2.57 -7.21 17.46
C ALA A 11 -3.85 -7.97 17.88
N LEU A 12 -3.76 -9.30 18.04
CA LEU A 12 -4.89 -10.11 18.50
C LEU A 12 -5.33 -9.77 19.93
N ARG A 13 -4.38 -9.57 20.83
CA ARG A 13 -4.68 -9.23 22.22
C ARG A 13 -5.33 -7.85 22.31
N TYR A 14 -4.86 -6.90 21.51
CA TYR A 14 -5.49 -5.59 21.37
C TYR A 14 -6.96 -5.72 20.94
N MET A 15 -7.24 -6.47 19.87
CA MET A 15 -8.61 -6.70 19.40
C MET A 15 -9.49 -7.42 20.44
N CYS A 16 -8.92 -8.36 21.21
CA CYS A 16 -9.62 -9.05 22.29
C CYS A 16 -10.02 -8.08 23.41
N LEU A 17 -9.13 -7.17 23.79
CA LEU A 17 -9.42 -6.15 24.81
C LEU A 17 -10.51 -5.18 24.34
N LEU A 18 -10.47 -4.73 23.08
CA LEU A 18 -11.52 -3.88 22.53
C LEU A 18 -12.91 -4.55 22.63
N ARG A 19 -13.00 -5.85 22.30
CA ARG A 19 -14.26 -6.61 22.47
C ARG A 19 -14.69 -6.69 23.94
N LYS A 20 -13.75 -6.95 24.85
CA LYS A 20 -14.03 -7.04 26.29
C LYS A 20 -14.62 -5.73 26.86
N TYR A 21 -14.14 -4.58 26.39
CA TYR A 21 -14.56 -3.27 26.87
C TYR A 21 -15.65 -2.61 26.03
N GLY A 22 -16.26 -3.32 25.07
CA GLY A 22 -17.32 -2.76 24.22
C GLY A 22 -16.84 -1.73 23.19
N GLU A 23 -15.53 -1.64 22.96
CA GLU A 23 -14.88 -0.68 22.04
C GLU A 23 -14.50 -1.33 20.70
N ALA A 24 -14.97 -2.56 20.44
CA ALA A 24 -14.73 -3.24 19.18
C ALA A 24 -15.39 -2.51 17.99
N PRO A 25 -14.81 -2.61 16.79
CA PRO A 25 -15.40 -2.05 15.58
C PRO A 25 -16.82 -2.57 15.38
N GLN A 26 -17.75 -1.65 15.12
CA GLN A 26 -19.13 -1.98 14.80
C GLN A 26 -19.22 -2.61 13.40
N PRO A 27 -20.28 -3.36 13.08
CA PRO A 27 -20.42 -4.03 11.77
C PRO A 27 -20.38 -3.09 10.57
N ASP A 28 -20.79 -1.83 10.74
CA ASP A 28 -20.77 -0.77 9.73
C ASP A 28 -19.41 -0.08 9.61
N THR A 29 -18.59 -0.13 10.67
CA THR A 29 -17.27 0.51 10.74
C THR A 29 -16.38 0.08 9.59
N THR A 30 -15.71 1.04 8.97
CA THR A 30 -14.80 0.73 7.87
C THR A 30 -13.44 0.25 8.39
N THR A 31 -13.16 -1.04 8.17
CA THR A 31 -11.90 -1.67 8.51
C THR A 31 -11.03 -1.92 7.28
N CYS A 32 -9.72 -1.75 7.41
CA CYS A 32 -8.80 -1.84 6.29
C CYS A 32 -7.52 -2.61 6.64
N PHE A 33 -6.96 -3.34 5.69
CA PHE A 33 -5.53 -3.61 5.67
C PHE A 33 -4.82 -2.50 4.93
N ILE A 34 -3.67 -2.05 5.43
CA ILE A 34 -2.83 -1.03 4.83
C ILE A 34 -1.48 -1.68 4.53
N ILE A 35 -1.03 -1.60 3.28
CA ILE A 35 0.29 -2.08 2.85
C ILE A 35 1.10 -0.90 2.34
N ASP A 36 2.30 -0.75 2.90
CA ASP A 36 3.30 0.22 2.48
C ASP A 36 4.71 -0.34 2.54
N ASP A 37 5.63 0.27 1.80
CA ASP A 37 7.05 0.15 2.09
C ASP A 37 7.73 1.49 2.37
N THR A 38 8.53 1.50 3.42
CA THR A 38 9.36 2.65 3.80
C THR A 38 10.83 2.32 3.75
N VAL A 39 11.68 3.34 3.58
CA VAL A 39 13.14 3.15 3.57
C VAL A 39 13.65 3.13 5.01
N LEU A 40 14.32 2.04 5.37
CA LEU A 40 15.05 1.91 6.63
C LEU A 40 16.54 2.09 6.36
N GLU A 41 16.99 3.35 6.37
CA GLU A 41 18.39 3.72 6.14
C GLU A 41 19.32 3.21 7.26
N LYS A 42 20.54 2.87 6.88
CA LYS A 42 21.60 2.36 7.75
C LYS A 42 22.93 3.03 7.44
N SER A 43 23.78 3.13 8.45
CA SER A 43 25.11 3.76 8.37
C SER A 43 26.24 2.81 8.02
N GLY A 44 26.06 1.48 8.18
CA GLY A 44 27.13 0.48 8.04
C GLY A 44 26.76 -0.69 7.14
N VAL A 45 27.77 -1.44 6.69
CA VAL A 45 27.61 -2.63 5.82
C VAL A 45 27.71 -3.95 6.58
N ARG A 46 28.06 -3.92 7.87
CA ARG A 46 28.19 -5.11 8.73
C ARG A 46 26.82 -5.55 9.25
N MET A 47 25.90 -5.84 8.33
CA MET A 47 24.55 -6.32 8.63
C MET A 47 24.14 -7.33 7.56
N GLU A 48 23.39 -8.35 7.95
CA GLU A 48 22.92 -9.36 7.02
C GLU A 48 21.92 -8.78 6.03
N GLY A 49 22.20 -8.99 4.75
CA GLY A 49 21.26 -8.64 3.69
C GLY A 49 20.99 -7.15 3.55
N VAL A 50 21.89 -6.28 3.98
CA VAL A 50 21.81 -4.85 3.67
C VAL A 50 22.03 -4.63 2.17
N SER A 51 21.37 -3.63 1.58
CA SER A 51 21.50 -3.28 0.17
C SER A 51 21.47 -1.77 -0.03
N ARG A 52 21.76 -1.29 -1.24
CA ARG A 52 21.41 0.08 -1.63
C ARG A 52 19.97 0.09 -2.15
N VAL A 53 19.11 0.82 -1.46
CA VAL A 53 17.69 0.96 -1.78
C VAL A 53 17.39 2.39 -2.25
N PHE A 54 16.53 2.55 -3.25
CA PHE A 54 16.17 3.88 -3.75
C PHE A 54 15.24 4.61 -2.77
N ASP A 55 15.69 5.78 -2.30
CA ASP A 55 14.89 6.69 -1.49
C ASP A 55 14.28 7.75 -2.40
N HIS A 56 12.95 7.67 -2.58
CA HIS A 56 12.21 8.62 -3.40
C HIS A 56 12.16 10.03 -2.79
N VAL A 57 12.28 10.15 -1.46
CA VAL A 57 12.30 11.45 -0.76
C VAL A 57 13.62 12.16 -1.02
N LYS A 58 14.73 11.41 -0.93
CA LYS A 58 16.07 11.95 -1.16
C LYS A 58 16.49 11.96 -2.64
N GLY A 59 15.72 11.31 -3.51
CA GLY A 59 16.02 11.17 -4.93
C GLY A 59 17.30 10.37 -5.23
N ARG A 60 17.76 9.52 -4.29
CA ARG A 60 19.02 8.78 -4.42
C ARG A 60 18.96 7.43 -3.72
N CYS A 61 19.85 6.52 -4.10
CA CYS A 61 20.02 5.26 -3.38
C CYS A 61 20.77 5.47 -2.07
N VAL A 62 20.21 4.95 -0.98
CA VAL A 62 20.83 4.94 0.36
C VAL A 62 21.09 3.51 0.81
N LEU A 63 22.05 3.32 1.72
CA LEU A 63 22.31 2.01 2.30
C LEU A 63 21.21 1.66 3.29
N GLY A 64 20.62 0.48 3.21
CA GLY A 64 19.54 0.07 4.10
C GLY A 64 18.67 -1.07 3.56
N TYR A 65 17.39 -1.01 3.94
CA TYR A 65 16.35 -1.97 3.57
C TYR A 65 15.09 -1.24 3.12
N LYS A 66 14.24 -1.92 2.34
CA LYS A 66 12.82 -1.56 2.24
C LYS A 66 12.05 -2.31 3.34
N LEU A 67 11.49 -1.59 4.29
CA LEU A 67 10.60 -2.14 5.31
C LEU A 67 9.18 -2.16 4.74
N LEU A 68 8.71 -3.34 4.34
CA LEU A 68 7.32 -3.59 3.96
C LEU A 68 6.51 -3.81 5.25
N LEU A 69 5.43 -3.05 5.43
CA LEU A 69 4.57 -3.10 6.60
C LEU A 69 3.13 -3.45 6.18
N CYS A 70 2.49 -4.33 6.94
CA CYS A 70 1.06 -4.57 6.85
C CYS A 70 0.39 -4.26 8.19
N ALA A 71 -0.57 -3.33 8.15
CA ALA A 71 -1.30 -2.88 9.32
C ALA A 71 -2.80 -3.07 9.15
N PHE A 72 -3.50 -3.27 10.27
CA PHE A 72 -4.95 -3.34 10.34
C PHE A 72 -5.47 -2.04 10.94
N PHE A 73 -6.34 -1.36 10.20
CA PHE A 73 -7.09 -0.22 10.67
C PHE A 73 -8.49 -0.68 11.05
N ASP A 74 -8.88 -0.41 12.28
CA ASP A 74 -10.13 -0.90 12.87
C ASP A 74 -11.27 0.16 12.81
N GLY A 75 -11.02 1.32 12.18
CA GLY A 75 -11.92 2.47 12.17
C GLY A 75 -11.49 3.60 13.11
N LYS A 76 -10.63 3.31 14.11
CA LYS A 76 -10.10 4.28 15.07
C LYS A 76 -8.57 4.22 15.15
N THR A 77 -8.01 3.02 15.30
CA THR A 77 -6.60 2.75 15.54
C THR A 77 -5.99 1.98 14.38
N THR A 78 -4.71 2.27 14.07
CA THR A 78 -3.92 1.48 13.12
C THR A 78 -2.95 0.60 13.90
N VAL A 79 -3.09 -0.72 13.77
CA VAL A 79 -2.28 -1.70 14.47
C VAL A 79 -1.44 -2.47 13.47
N PRO A 80 -0.11 -2.33 13.48
CA PRO A 80 0.73 -3.11 12.60
C PRO A 80 0.75 -4.57 13.09
N PHE A 81 0.55 -5.53 12.18
CA PHE A 81 0.51 -6.96 12.55
C PHE A 81 1.56 -7.81 11.83
N ASP A 82 2.06 -7.38 10.67
CA ASP A 82 3.15 -8.08 9.98
C ASP A 82 4.08 -7.08 9.28
N PHE A 83 5.32 -7.48 9.06
CA PHE A 83 6.32 -6.69 8.33
C PHE A 83 7.37 -7.60 7.69
N SER A 84 8.18 -7.08 6.79
CA SER A 84 9.38 -7.73 6.27
C SER A 84 10.40 -6.69 5.84
N LEU A 85 11.68 -7.03 5.93
CA LEU A 85 12.77 -6.22 5.37
C LEU A 85 13.13 -6.80 4.03
N HIS A 86 13.33 -5.98 3.01
CA HIS A 86 13.68 -6.40 1.66
C HIS A 86 14.96 -5.72 1.17
N GLN A 87 15.73 -6.49 0.39
CA GLN A 87 16.83 -5.99 -0.42
C GLN A 87 16.34 -5.48 -1.77
N GLU A 88 17.03 -4.48 -2.31
CA GLU A 88 16.91 -4.14 -3.73
C GLU A 88 18.13 -4.65 -4.47
N LYS A 89 17.90 -5.58 -5.40
CA LYS A 89 18.97 -6.25 -6.17
C LYS A 89 19.76 -5.29 -7.08
N GLY A 90 19.16 -4.17 -7.47
CA GLY A 90 19.72 -3.30 -8.51
C GLY A 90 19.78 -3.98 -9.88
N LYS A 91 20.33 -3.28 -10.88
CA LYS A 91 20.42 -3.79 -12.26
C LYS A 91 21.39 -4.97 -12.40
N GLN A 92 22.46 -4.97 -11.63
CA GLN A 92 23.53 -5.97 -11.71
C GLN A 92 23.31 -7.16 -10.76
N GLY A 93 22.26 -7.13 -9.93
CA GLY A 93 21.98 -8.18 -8.95
C GLY A 93 22.91 -8.17 -7.73
N ASP A 94 23.79 -7.19 -7.61
CA ASP A 94 24.82 -7.05 -6.57
C ASP A 94 24.34 -6.28 -5.33
N CYS A 95 23.05 -5.92 -5.30
CA CYS A 95 22.45 -5.10 -4.26
C CYS A 95 23.10 -3.70 -4.11
N GLY A 96 23.82 -3.23 -5.12
CA GLY A 96 24.54 -1.96 -5.12
C GLY A 96 25.74 -1.89 -4.17
N LEU A 97 26.32 -3.05 -3.81
CA LEU A 97 27.47 -3.15 -2.90
C LEU A 97 28.70 -3.72 -3.61
N THR A 98 29.87 -3.21 -3.27
CA THR A 98 31.15 -3.74 -3.78
C THR A 98 31.45 -5.11 -3.17
N LYS A 99 32.31 -5.91 -3.85
CA LYS A 99 32.78 -7.19 -3.32
C LYS A 99 33.40 -7.06 -1.92
N GLN A 100 34.13 -5.97 -1.65
CA GLN A 100 34.72 -5.71 -0.33
C GLN A 100 33.66 -5.41 0.74
N GLN A 101 32.58 -4.71 0.37
CA GLN A 101 31.46 -4.45 1.28
C GLN A 101 30.70 -5.73 1.61
N HIS A 102 30.43 -6.58 0.61
CA HIS A 102 29.82 -7.89 0.82
C HIS A 102 30.63 -8.76 1.78
N ARG A 103 31.96 -8.79 1.66
CA ARG A 103 32.84 -9.54 2.58
C ARG A 103 32.79 -9.05 4.03
N LYS A 104 32.38 -7.80 4.27
CA LYS A 104 32.21 -7.23 5.61
C LYS A 104 30.84 -7.53 6.21
N ALA A 105 29.86 -7.94 5.41
CA ALA A 105 28.54 -8.27 5.92
C ALA A 105 28.62 -9.48 6.86
N TYR A 106 27.77 -9.50 7.88
CA TYR A 106 27.63 -10.70 8.70
C TYR A 106 26.99 -11.81 7.88
N HIS A 107 27.33 -13.05 8.22
CA HIS A 107 26.76 -14.25 7.62
C HIS A 107 26.59 -15.29 8.72
N ILE A 108 25.35 -15.69 8.98
CA ILE A 108 25.02 -16.71 9.96
C ILE A 108 24.32 -17.88 9.26
N LYS A 109 24.81 -19.10 9.49
CA LYS A 109 24.13 -20.32 9.06
C LYS A 109 22.90 -20.53 9.93
N ARG A 110 21.72 -20.58 9.30
CA ARG A 110 20.44 -20.74 9.98
C ARG A 110 19.89 -22.14 9.79
N ASN A 111 19.26 -22.67 10.83
CA ASN A 111 18.46 -23.89 10.74
C ASN A 111 17.12 -23.54 10.07
N THR A 112 16.68 -24.37 9.12
CA THR A 112 15.42 -24.19 8.37
C THR A 112 14.18 -24.18 9.27
N GLY A 113 14.25 -24.79 10.45
CA GLY A 113 13.16 -24.76 11.45
C GLY A 113 13.06 -23.46 12.25
N ASN A 114 14.04 -22.55 12.17
CA ASN A 114 14.02 -21.31 12.95
C ASN A 114 13.21 -20.22 12.21
N PRO A 115 12.30 -19.50 12.88
CA PRO A 115 11.56 -18.38 12.28
C PRO A 115 12.43 -17.34 11.58
N ASP A 116 13.67 -17.13 12.03
CA ASP A 116 14.60 -16.19 11.41
C ASP A 116 15.05 -16.60 10.00
N TYR A 117 15.08 -17.91 9.70
CA TYR A 117 15.36 -18.42 8.36
C TYR A 117 14.31 -17.93 7.37
N LYS A 118 13.02 -18.07 7.74
CA LYS A 118 11.92 -17.59 6.91
C LYS A 118 11.99 -16.07 6.70
N ARG A 119 12.31 -15.30 7.75
CA ARG A 119 12.50 -13.84 7.63
C ARG A 119 13.63 -13.48 6.68
N PHE A 120 14.73 -14.23 6.73
CA PHE A 120 15.86 -14.01 5.82
C PHE A 120 15.53 -14.36 4.37
N GLN A 121 14.70 -15.38 4.13
CA GLN A 121 14.21 -15.70 2.78
C GLN A 121 13.28 -14.60 2.25
N GLU A 122 12.35 -14.11 3.07
CA GLU A 122 11.45 -13.00 2.72
C GLU A 122 12.23 -11.76 2.25
N CYS A 123 13.42 -11.51 2.82
CA CYS A 123 14.29 -10.41 2.43
C CYS A 123 14.79 -10.45 0.98
N LYS A 124 14.79 -11.63 0.36
CA LYS A 124 15.18 -11.83 -1.04
C LYS A 124 13.98 -12.01 -1.97
N MET A 125 12.78 -12.15 -1.42
CA MET A 125 11.54 -12.31 -2.18
C MET A 125 11.02 -10.97 -2.71
N SER A 126 10.11 -11.04 -3.67
CA SER A 126 9.37 -9.86 -4.13
C SER A 126 8.54 -9.26 -2.99
N LYS A 127 8.56 -7.93 -2.87
CA LYS A 127 7.66 -7.20 -1.95
C LYS A 127 6.19 -7.55 -2.20
N MET A 128 5.82 -7.79 -3.47
CA MET A 128 4.45 -8.13 -3.86
C MET A 128 4.02 -9.50 -3.30
N ASP A 129 4.86 -10.52 -3.45
CA ASP A 129 4.56 -11.88 -2.97
C ASP A 129 4.42 -11.90 -1.45
N VAL A 130 5.35 -11.22 -0.77
CA VAL A 130 5.30 -11.12 0.68
C VAL A 130 4.09 -10.32 1.16
N ALA A 131 3.69 -9.25 0.46
CA ALA A 131 2.46 -8.50 0.76
C ALA A 131 1.20 -9.36 0.63
N MET A 132 1.09 -10.16 -0.44
CA MET A 132 -0.01 -11.12 -0.61
C MET A 132 -0.06 -12.14 0.53
N ASP A 133 1.10 -12.65 0.96
CA ASP A 133 1.16 -13.57 2.08
C ASP A 133 0.82 -12.91 3.43
N MET A 134 1.17 -11.63 3.62
CA MET A 134 0.76 -10.85 4.81
C MET A 134 -0.76 -10.73 4.89
N LEU A 135 -1.43 -10.46 3.77
CA LEU A 135 -2.90 -10.39 3.71
C LEU A 135 -3.56 -11.73 4.04
N ARG A 136 -3.05 -12.83 3.47
CA ARG A 136 -3.54 -14.18 3.78
C ARG A 136 -3.38 -14.52 5.26
N ARG A 137 -2.23 -14.15 5.85
CA ARG A 137 -1.97 -14.36 7.29
C ARG A 137 -2.88 -13.52 8.18
N GLY A 138 -3.04 -12.23 7.87
CA GLY A 138 -3.93 -11.33 8.61
C GLY A 138 -5.36 -11.85 8.63
N TRP A 139 -5.87 -12.27 7.46
CA TRP A 139 -7.19 -12.88 7.34
C TRP A 139 -7.32 -14.18 8.15
N LYS A 140 -6.38 -15.12 7.98
CA LYS A 140 -6.37 -16.41 8.70
C LYS A 140 -6.31 -16.25 10.22
N MET A 141 -5.71 -15.16 10.69
CA MET A 141 -5.60 -14.83 12.10
C MET A 141 -6.89 -14.24 12.70
N GLY A 142 -7.88 -13.89 11.87
CA GLY A 142 -9.16 -13.34 12.30
C GLY A 142 -9.24 -11.81 12.25
N LEU A 143 -8.28 -11.15 11.60
CA LEU A 143 -8.40 -9.73 11.24
C LEU A 143 -9.19 -9.64 9.93
N HIS A 144 -10.50 -9.44 10.02
CA HIS A 144 -11.36 -9.35 8.85
C HIS A 144 -11.56 -7.89 8.44
N ALA A 145 -10.73 -7.43 7.50
CA ALA A 145 -10.85 -6.11 6.89
C ALA A 145 -11.93 -6.09 5.80
N LYS A 146 -12.57 -4.94 5.57
CA LYS A 146 -13.45 -4.71 4.41
C LYS A 146 -12.66 -4.25 3.18
N TYR A 147 -11.57 -3.52 3.40
CA TYR A 147 -10.75 -2.95 2.33
C TYR A 147 -9.27 -3.34 2.49
N VAL A 148 -8.55 -3.34 1.39
CA VAL A 148 -7.10 -3.32 1.32
C VAL A 148 -6.70 -2.00 0.68
N ILE A 149 -5.87 -1.22 1.36
CA ILE A 149 -5.39 0.08 0.93
C ILE A 149 -3.92 -0.07 0.57
N THR A 150 -3.57 0.46 -0.60
CA THR A 150 -2.19 0.41 -1.05
C THR A 150 -1.83 1.57 -1.98
N ASP A 151 -0.53 1.78 -2.15
CA ASP A 151 0.03 2.81 -2.99
C ASP A 151 -0.03 2.42 -4.49
N SER A 152 0.51 3.27 -5.36
CA SER A 152 0.53 2.96 -6.79
C SER A 152 1.49 1.84 -7.16
N TRP A 153 2.56 1.64 -6.39
CA TRP A 153 3.55 0.60 -6.65
C TRP A 153 2.94 -0.81 -6.56
N PHE A 154 2.13 -1.03 -5.53
CA PHE A 154 1.45 -2.30 -5.24
C PHE A 154 0.15 -2.51 -6.01
N THR A 155 -0.46 -1.45 -6.54
CA THR A 155 -1.73 -1.56 -7.28
C THR A 155 -1.52 -2.24 -8.65
N CYS A 156 -1.78 -3.55 -8.71
CA CYS A 156 -1.69 -4.37 -9.92
C CYS A 156 -2.71 -5.53 -9.92
N GLU A 157 -2.90 -6.15 -11.09
CA GLU A 157 -3.86 -7.25 -11.30
C GLU A 157 -3.62 -8.45 -10.36
N GLN A 158 -2.35 -8.80 -10.11
CA GLN A 158 -1.99 -9.90 -9.23
C GLN A 158 -2.46 -9.68 -7.79
N LEU A 159 -2.21 -8.47 -7.24
CA LEU A 159 -2.65 -8.13 -5.89
C LEU A 159 -4.18 -8.10 -5.82
N MET A 160 -4.84 -7.54 -6.83
CA MET A 160 -6.30 -7.48 -6.90
C MET A 160 -6.92 -8.88 -6.90
N ALA A 161 -6.41 -9.78 -7.74
CA ALA A 161 -6.85 -11.17 -7.78
C ALA A 161 -6.63 -11.88 -6.44
N CYS A 162 -5.46 -11.66 -5.80
CA CYS A 162 -5.18 -12.20 -4.48
C CYS A 162 -6.18 -11.70 -3.43
N VAL A 163 -6.44 -10.39 -3.35
CA VAL A 163 -7.41 -9.81 -2.41
C VAL A 163 -8.79 -10.42 -2.59
N ARG A 164 -9.25 -10.59 -3.84
CA ARG A 164 -10.54 -11.21 -4.14
C ARG A 164 -10.60 -12.71 -3.81
N SER A 165 -9.47 -13.43 -3.87
CA SER A 165 -9.41 -14.84 -3.48
C SER A 165 -9.54 -15.05 -1.96
N ILE A 166 -9.17 -14.06 -1.16
CA ILE A 166 -9.22 -14.15 0.31
C ILE A 166 -10.67 -13.92 0.79
N GLY A 167 -11.09 -14.69 1.78
CA GLY A 167 -12.39 -14.50 2.43
C GLY A 167 -13.59 -14.65 1.50
N LYS A 168 -13.45 -15.44 0.41
CA LYS A 168 -14.48 -15.58 -0.65
C LYS A 168 -14.91 -14.24 -1.26
N GLY A 169 -13.97 -13.31 -1.41
CA GLY A 169 -14.24 -11.98 -1.98
C GLY A 169 -14.84 -10.99 -0.98
N ALA A 170 -14.71 -11.22 0.32
CA ALA A 170 -15.16 -10.29 1.36
C ALA A 170 -14.38 -8.97 1.39
N MET A 171 -13.16 -8.94 0.82
CA MET A 171 -12.33 -7.74 0.75
C MET A 171 -12.42 -7.02 -0.60
N HIS A 172 -12.45 -5.70 -0.53
CA HIS A 172 -12.25 -4.79 -1.66
C HIS A 172 -10.84 -4.21 -1.63
N ILE A 173 -10.37 -3.63 -2.73
CA ILE A 173 -9.06 -2.99 -2.80
C ILE A 173 -9.17 -1.54 -3.31
N VAL A 174 -8.46 -0.65 -2.64
CA VAL A 174 -8.38 0.78 -2.93
C VAL A 174 -6.91 1.09 -3.16
N GLY A 175 -6.58 1.44 -4.40
CA GLY A 175 -5.21 1.63 -4.84
C GLY A 175 -5.04 2.95 -5.56
N LEU A 176 -3.85 3.54 -5.46
CA LEU A 176 -3.51 4.63 -6.36
C LEU A 176 -3.23 4.06 -7.76
N ALA A 177 -3.67 4.76 -8.80
CA ALA A 177 -3.39 4.32 -10.15
C ALA A 177 -1.94 4.57 -10.53
N LYS A 178 -1.36 3.63 -11.28
CA LYS A 178 -0.09 3.88 -11.97
C LYS A 178 -0.34 4.90 -13.08
N MET A 179 0.26 6.08 -12.93
CA MET A 179 0.35 7.08 -13.99
C MET A 179 1.42 6.63 -14.99
N GLY A 180 1.10 6.63 -16.28
CA GLY A 180 2.04 6.21 -17.33
C GLY A 180 1.40 5.27 -18.35
N LYS A 181 2.05 4.14 -18.65
CA LYS A 181 1.66 3.21 -19.71
C LYS A 181 0.48 2.30 -19.37
N THR A 182 0.05 2.24 -18.11
CA THR A 182 -1.07 1.40 -17.69
C THR A 182 -2.35 1.85 -18.40
N LYS A 183 -3.00 0.92 -19.10
CA LYS A 183 -4.23 1.18 -19.85
C LYS A 183 -5.42 0.59 -19.12
N TYR A 184 -6.51 1.36 -19.11
CA TYR A 184 -7.80 0.97 -18.58
C TYR A 184 -8.79 0.89 -19.73
N THR A 185 -9.60 -0.16 -19.76
CA THR A 185 -10.67 -0.30 -20.75
C THR A 185 -11.92 0.40 -20.23
N VAL A 186 -12.30 1.52 -20.85
CA VAL A 186 -13.53 2.27 -20.54
C VAL A 186 -14.33 2.42 -21.84
N SER A 187 -15.61 2.02 -21.81
CA SER A 187 -16.48 2.05 -22.99
C SER A 187 -15.87 1.36 -24.23
N GLY A 188 -15.25 0.20 -24.02
CA GLY A 188 -14.62 -0.60 -25.10
C GLY A 188 -13.27 -0.09 -25.61
N ARG A 189 -12.78 1.07 -25.14
CA ARG A 189 -11.49 1.64 -25.56
C ARG A 189 -10.45 1.58 -24.45
N LYS A 190 -9.23 1.15 -24.79
CA LYS A 190 -8.07 1.14 -23.89
C LYS A 190 -7.45 2.54 -23.84
N LYS A 191 -7.53 3.19 -22.69
CA LYS A 191 -6.99 4.54 -22.47
C LYS A 191 -6.11 4.58 -21.22
N ASN A 192 -5.04 5.35 -21.24
CA ASN A 192 -4.26 5.65 -20.04
C ASN A 192 -4.97 6.71 -19.18
N ALA A 193 -4.46 6.92 -17.97
CA ALA A 193 -5.00 7.90 -17.02
C ALA A 193 -5.15 9.32 -17.59
N ALA A 194 -4.15 9.81 -18.33
CA ALA A 194 -4.17 11.16 -18.92
C ALA A 194 -5.20 11.27 -20.05
N GLU A 195 -5.30 10.26 -20.90
CA GLU A 195 -6.30 10.18 -21.98
C GLU A 195 -7.73 10.13 -21.41
N LEU A 196 -7.94 9.42 -20.31
CA LEU A 196 -9.23 9.39 -19.62
C LEU A 196 -9.61 10.77 -19.06
N ILE A 197 -8.66 11.48 -18.44
CA ILE A 197 -8.88 12.85 -17.97
C ILE A 197 -9.27 13.76 -19.14
N ALA A 198 -8.44 13.79 -20.19
CA ALA A 198 -8.68 14.62 -21.36
C ALA A 198 -10.02 14.33 -22.05
N THR A 199 -10.46 13.07 -22.06
CA THR A 199 -11.76 12.68 -22.64
C THR A 199 -12.93 13.15 -21.78
N TYR A 200 -12.91 12.85 -20.47
CA TYR A 200 -14.12 12.89 -19.66
C TYR A 200 -14.22 14.11 -18.73
N GLU A 201 -13.20 14.97 -18.67
CA GLU A 201 -13.17 16.12 -17.76
C GLU A 201 -14.30 17.12 -18.01
N ARG A 202 -14.60 17.39 -19.29
CA ARG A 202 -15.67 18.33 -19.67
C ARG A 202 -17.06 17.72 -19.49
N GLU A 203 -17.23 16.47 -19.91
CA GLU A 203 -18.54 15.81 -19.94
C GLU A 203 -19.00 15.26 -18.58
N ARG A 204 -18.08 14.67 -17.80
CA ARG A 204 -18.43 13.85 -16.63
C ARG A 204 -17.84 14.37 -15.32
N GLY A 205 -17.18 15.52 -15.34
CA GLY A 205 -16.60 16.10 -14.14
C GLY A 205 -17.69 16.66 -13.20
N LYS A 206 -17.66 16.20 -11.95
CA LYS A 206 -18.55 16.61 -10.86
C LYS A 206 -17.76 17.40 -9.82
N ASN A 207 -18.36 18.45 -9.25
CA ASN A 207 -17.73 19.21 -8.17
C ASN A 207 -18.16 18.64 -6.82
N CYS A 208 -17.20 18.42 -5.92
CA CYS A 208 -17.44 18.08 -4.53
C CYS A 208 -17.05 19.27 -3.63
N ARG A 209 -18.06 19.96 -3.07
CA ARG A 209 -17.87 21.11 -2.19
C ARG A 209 -17.15 20.74 -0.89
N LYS A 210 -17.52 19.60 -0.28
CA LYS A 210 -16.95 19.13 0.99
C LYS A 210 -15.43 19.00 0.95
N TYR A 211 -14.91 18.47 -0.15
CA TYR A 211 -13.47 18.23 -0.33
C TYR A 211 -12.82 19.22 -1.29
N LYS A 212 -13.54 20.29 -1.67
CA LYS A 212 -13.09 21.34 -2.58
C LYS A 212 -12.37 20.79 -3.82
N CYS A 213 -12.93 19.76 -4.43
CA CYS A 213 -12.33 19.10 -5.60
C CYS A 213 -13.35 18.86 -6.71
N ARG A 214 -12.85 18.67 -7.92
CA ARG A 214 -13.60 18.16 -9.07
C ARG A 214 -13.19 16.71 -9.30
N TYR A 215 -14.13 15.84 -9.62
CA TYR A 215 -13.84 14.43 -9.85
C TYR A 215 -14.65 13.84 -11.00
N ILE A 216 -14.14 12.75 -11.57
CA ILE A 216 -14.79 11.96 -12.60
C ILE A 216 -14.86 10.53 -12.07
N GLN A 217 -16.04 9.92 -12.15
CA GLN A 217 -16.24 8.51 -11.84
C GLN A 217 -16.49 7.74 -13.14
N LEU A 218 -15.72 6.69 -13.38
CA LEU A 218 -15.85 5.80 -14.53
C LEU A 218 -15.91 4.35 -14.06
N ASN A 219 -16.66 3.52 -14.77
CA ASN A 219 -16.59 2.07 -14.63
C ASN A 219 -15.79 1.53 -15.83
N GLY A 220 -14.88 0.60 -15.58
CA GLY A 220 -14.02 0.04 -16.61
C GLY A 220 -13.33 -1.23 -16.15
N HIS A 221 -12.25 -1.60 -16.84
CA HIS A 221 -11.44 -2.76 -16.51
C HIS A 221 -9.95 -2.40 -16.47
N LEU A 222 -9.22 -3.03 -15.55
CA LEU A 222 -7.76 -3.13 -15.58
C LEU A 222 -7.41 -4.59 -15.87
N GLY A 223 -6.88 -4.85 -17.07
CA GLY A 223 -6.87 -6.20 -17.62
C GLY A 223 -8.30 -6.72 -17.74
N ASP A 224 -8.56 -7.88 -17.15
CA ASP A 224 -9.90 -8.50 -17.08
C ASP A 224 -10.65 -8.16 -15.78
N ILE A 225 -10.04 -7.38 -14.89
CA ILE A 225 -10.60 -7.11 -13.57
C ILE A 225 -11.50 -5.86 -13.63
N PRO A 226 -12.77 -5.94 -13.23
CA PRO A 226 -13.67 -4.79 -13.21
C PRO A 226 -13.25 -3.80 -12.13
N VAL A 227 -13.12 -2.53 -12.50
CA VAL A 227 -12.64 -1.45 -11.63
C VAL A 227 -13.54 -0.21 -11.72
N ARG A 228 -13.63 0.54 -10.62
CA ARG A 228 -14.19 1.89 -10.60
C ARG A 228 -13.06 2.91 -10.52
N ILE A 229 -12.94 3.74 -11.54
CA ILE A 229 -11.87 4.71 -11.67
C ILE A 229 -12.39 6.07 -11.19
N PHE A 230 -11.66 6.68 -10.27
CA PHE A 230 -11.90 8.03 -9.79
C PHE A 230 -10.73 8.94 -10.19
N LEU A 231 -10.99 9.88 -11.10
CA LEU A 231 -10.04 10.92 -11.49
C LEU A 231 -10.36 12.16 -10.68
N ILE A 232 -9.42 12.68 -9.89
CA ILE A 232 -9.69 13.75 -8.93
C ILE A 232 -8.72 14.91 -9.14
N ASN A 233 -9.27 16.12 -9.21
CA ASN A 233 -8.57 17.38 -9.37
C ASN A 233 -8.91 18.30 -8.21
N TYR A 234 -7.91 18.77 -7.45
CA TYR A 234 -8.10 19.65 -6.29
C TYR A 234 -8.01 21.16 -6.62
N GLY A 235 -7.81 21.53 -7.90
CA GLY A 235 -7.66 22.92 -8.33
C GLY A 235 -6.30 23.54 -7.97
N ARG A 236 -5.87 24.56 -8.73
CA ARG A 236 -4.65 25.35 -8.46
C ARG A 236 -4.98 26.48 -7.48
N ASN A 237 -4.90 26.23 -6.17
CA ASN A 237 -4.75 27.32 -5.21
C ASN A 237 -3.35 27.25 -4.60
N SER A 238 -2.43 28.01 -5.19
CA SER A 238 -0.97 28.02 -4.98
C SER A 238 -0.49 28.65 -3.67
N ARG A 239 -1.36 28.77 -2.67
CA ARG A 239 -1.04 29.38 -1.37
C ARG A 239 -1.40 28.54 -0.14
N MET A 240 -2.02 27.38 -0.32
CA MET A 240 -2.06 26.40 0.77
C MET A 240 -0.77 25.60 0.69
N GLU A 241 0.05 25.68 1.74
CA GLU A 241 1.07 24.67 2.05
C GLU A 241 0.57 23.32 1.56
N ARG A 242 1.29 22.73 0.58
CA ARG A 242 0.92 21.50 -0.11
C ARG A 242 0.32 20.55 0.91
N PRO A 243 -1.01 20.40 0.98
CA PRO A 243 -1.56 19.72 2.14
C PRO A 243 -1.15 18.27 1.95
N ALA A 244 -0.47 17.71 2.94
CA ALA A 244 0.04 16.35 2.94
C ALA A 244 -1.09 15.28 2.99
N ILE A 245 -2.32 15.59 2.55
CA ILE A 245 -3.55 14.89 2.97
C ILE A 245 -4.71 14.73 1.90
N PRO A 246 -4.85 15.49 0.77
CA PRO A 246 -6.13 15.51 0.05
C PRO A 246 -6.55 14.28 -0.79
N PRO A 247 -5.68 13.59 -1.56
CA PRO A 247 -6.15 12.64 -2.58
C PRO A 247 -7.00 11.51 -1.97
N PHE A 248 -6.52 10.94 -0.88
CA PHE A 248 -7.14 9.77 -0.26
C PHE A 248 -8.44 10.09 0.49
N LYS A 249 -8.53 11.29 1.09
CA LYS A 249 -9.70 11.77 1.85
C LYS A 249 -11.00 11.80 1.03
N PHE A 250 -10.88 12.00 -0.29
CA PHE A 250 -12.02 12.06 -1.19
C PHE A 250 -12.41 10.69 -1.77
N ALA A 251 -11.44 9.88 -2.23
CA ALA A 251 -11.73 8.52 -2.69
C ALA A 251 -12.33 7.64 -1.58
N CYS A 252 -11.89 7.85 -0.34
CA CYS A 252 -12.46 7.22 0.85
C CYS A 252 -13.86 7.71 1.21
N SER A 253 -14.24 8.93 0.82
CA SER A 253 -15.58 9.48 1.05
C SER A 253 -16.63 9.03 0.04
N LEU A 254 -16.17 8.43 -1.07
CA LEU A 254 -16.98 7.75 -2.09
C LEU A 254 -17.11 6.24 -1.81
N LEU A 255 -16.45 5.78 -0.74
CA LEU A 255 -16.64 4.52 -0.04
C LEU A 255 -17.45 4.81 1.25
N PRO A 256 -18.04 3.81 1.94
CA PRO A 256 -18.80 4.02 3.18
C PRO A 256 -18.05 4.92 4.19
N LYS A 257 -18.80 5.69 4.98
CA LYS A 257 -18.51 7.06 5.45
C LYS A 257 -17.27 7.31 6.34
N GLU A 258 -16.39 6.36 6.68
CA GLU A 258 -15.40 6.56 7.77
C GLU A 258 -13.89 6.36 7.46
N VAL A 259 -13.42 6.20 6.22
CA VAL A 259 -12.02 5.72 5.98
C VAL A 259 -10.89 6.78 6.09
N ILE A 260 -11.10 7.88 6.80
CA ILE A 260 -10.36 9.13 6.52
C ILE A 260 -9.12 9.41 7.38
N THR A 261 -8.93 8.78 8.55
CA THR A 261 -8.00 9.37 9.54
C THR A 261 -6.62 8.70 9.64
N SER A 262 -6.41 7.48 9.12
CA SER A 262 -5.27 6.64 9.53
C SER A 262 -4.06 6.63 8.58
N PHE A 263 -4.23 6.92 7.29
CA PHE A 263 -3.15 6.81 6.30
C PHE A 263 -2.02 7.85 6.48
N PHE A 264 -2.20 8.86 7.34
CA PHE A 264 -1.25 9.96 7.55
C PHE A 264 -0.60 10.01 8.94
N SER A 265 -0.82 9.00 9.79
CA SER A 265 -0.12 8.89 11.09
C SER A 265 1.30 8.31 10.96
N THR A 266 1.68 7.75 9.81
CA THR A 266 3.00 7.12 9.61
C THR A 266 3.49 7.43 8.20
N ASN A 267 4.39 8.41 8.06
CA ASN A 267 5.33 8.67 6.94
C ASN A 267 4.98 8.20 5.49
N PHE A 268 3.72 8.24 5.08
CA PHE A 268 3.27 7.90 3.73
C PHE A 268 3.29 9.08 2.74
N CYS A 269 3.80 10.22 3.19
CA CYS A 269 3.92 11.41 2.37
C CYS A 269 5.37 11.55 1.94
N ASN A 270 5.68 11.14 0.70
CA ASN A 270 6.63 11.82 -0.19
C ASN A 270 6.76 11.10 -1.55
N PHE A 271 5.64 10.93 -2.26
CA PHE A 271 5.65 10.58 -3.68
C PHE A 271 4.65 11.40 -4.50
N PHE A 272 4.71 12.73 -4.36
CA PHE A 272 3.83 13.62 -5.12
C PHE A 272 4.60 14.83 -5.62
N ILE A 273 5.29 14.66 -6.75
CA ILE A 273 5.94 15.75 -7.49
C ILE A 273 5.29 15.81 -8.89
N ASN A 274 4.71 16.97 -9.19
CA ASN A 274 4.37 17.49 -10.53
C ASN A 274 3.15 16.96 -11.32
N LEU A 275 2.02 16.63 -10.70
CA LEU A 275 0.76 16.44 -11.44
C LEU A 275 -0.42 17.21 -10.81
N SER A 276 -1.14 17.96 -11.65
CA SER A 276 -2.37 18.70 -11.28
C SER A 276 -3.61 17.80 -11.11
N TYR A 277 -3.46 16.49 -11.33
CA TYR A 277 -4.53 15.49 -11.26
C TYR A 277 -4.03 14.25 -10.51
N TYR A 278 -4.87 13.71 -9.63
CA TYR A 278 -4.64 12.42 -8.97
C TYR A 278 -5.60 11.40 -9.55
N VAL A 279 -5.11 10.21 -9.87
CA VAL A 279 -5.95 9.10 -10.29
C VAL A 279 -5.99 8.06 -9.18
N ILE A 280 -7.18 7.87 -8.64
CA ILE A 280 -7.44 6.85 -7.63
C ILE A 280 -8.27 5.77 -8.29
N ILE A 281 -7.83 4.53 -8.15
CA ILE A 281 -8.58 3.37 -8.61
C ILE A 281 -9.16 2.69 -7.39
N THR A 282 -10.48 2.69 -7.35
CA THR A 282 -11.21 1.91 -6.39
C THR A 282 -11.70 0.66 -7.12
N LEU A 283 -11.19 -0.52 -6.76
CA LEU A 283 -11.90 -1.73 -7.17
C LEU A 283 -13.10 -1.91 -6.25
N ILE A 284 -14.25 -1.56 -6.79
CA ILE A 284 -15.51 -2.19 -6.44
C ILE A 284 -16.12 -2.58 -7.76
N LEU A 285 -16.55 -3.84 -7.89
CA LEU A 285 -17.77 -4.24 -8.62
C LEU A 285 -17.96 -5.77 -8.56
N ARG A 286 -18.52 -6.24 -7.44
CA ARG A 286 -19.77 -7.00 -7.31
C ARG A 286 -20.06 -7.12 -5.82
#